data_AF-A0A6N6RNB3-F1
#
_entry.id   AF-A0A6N6RNB3-F1
#
_cell.length_a   1.000
_cell.length_b   1.000
_cell.length_c   1.000
_cell.angle_alpha   90.00
_cell.angle_beta   90.00
_cell.angle_gamma   90.00
#
_symmetry.space_group_name_H-M   'P 1'
#
loop_
_entity.id
_entity.type
_entity.pdbx_description
1 polymer ?
#
loop_
_entity_poly.entity_id
_entity_poly.type
_entity_poly.pdbx_seq_one_letter_code
_entity_poly.pdbx_strand_id
1 'polypeptide(L)' 'MKNIYLDYNATTPLDTRVLDEMMPYFRDDFGNPSSIHSFGMKARGALDRARERVASLNNAGPREIVFTSGGSESSNFA' A
#
# COMPACT_ATOMS: atom_id res chain seq x y z
N MET A 1 -7.17 -21.55 27.26
CA MET A 1 -7.70 -22.00 25.95
C MET A 1 -6.96 -21.23 24.85
N LYS A 2 -6.60 -21.88 23.74
CA LYS A 2 -5.95 -21.22 22.60
C LYS A 2 -7.03 -20.63 21.70
N ASN A 3 -6.93 -19.34 21.39
CA ASN A 3 -7.82 -18.70 20.42
C ASN A 3 -7.44 -19.17 19.01
N ILE A 4 -8.43 -19.56 18.22
CA ILE A 4 -8.26 -19.99 16.83
C ILE A 4 -9.11 -19.04 15.97
N TYR A 5 -8.47 -18.34 15.03
CA TYR A 5 -9.15 -17.44 14.10
C TYR A 5 -9.44 -18.20 12.80
N LEU A 6 -10.70 -18.22 12.37
CA LEU A 6 -11.15 -18.96 11.18
C LEU A 6 -11.94 -18.07 10.20
N ASP A 7 -11.88 -16.74 10.36
CA ASP A 7 -12.66 -15.78 9.57
C ASP A 7 -11.80 -14.94 8.60
N TYR A 8 -10.87 -15.61 7.90
CA TYR A 8 -9.94 -14.95 6.98
C TYR A 8 -10.61 -14.34 5.73
N ASN A 9 -11.87 -14.69 5.45
CA ASN A 9 -12.65 -14.09 4.35
C ASN A 9 -13.17 -12.69 4.71
N ALA A 10 -13.33 -12.37 6.01
CA ALA A 10 -13.73 -11.05 6.46
C ALA A 10 -12.53 -10.08 6.48
N THR A 11 -11.39 -10.51 7.02
CA THR A 11 -10.12 -9.78 6.99
C THR A 11 -8.96 -10.69 7.39
N THR A 12 -7.73 -10.19 7.28
CA THR A 12 -6.51 -10.94 7.62
C THR A 12 -5.61 -10.14 8.56
N PRO A 13 -4.86 -10.80 9.47
CA PRO A 13 -3.83 -10.12 10.24
C PRO A 13 -2.73 -9.61 9.31
N LEU A 14 -2.22 -8.41 9.59
CA LEU A 14 -1.11 -7.83 8.84
C LEU A 14 0.15 -8.70 8.99
N ASP A 15 0.77 -9.07 7.88
CA ASP A 15 2.08 -9.75 7.89
C ASP A 15 3.13 -8.83 8.53
N THR A 16 3.94 -9.36 9.45
CA THR A 16 4.93 -8.56 10.19
C THR A 16 5.93 -7.88 9.26
N ARG A 17 6.28 -8.51 8.12
CA ARG A 17 7.18 -7.90 7.12
C ARG A 17 6.54 -6.69 6.46
N VAL A 18 5.21 -6.70 6.27
CA VAL A 18 4.47 -5.55 5.73
C VAL A 18 4.43 -4.43 6.76
N LEU A 19 4.17 -4.75 8.04
CA LEU A 19 4.22 -3.77 9.12
C LEU A 19 5.61 -3.10 9.18
N ASP A 20 6.68 -3.88 9.18
CA ASP A 20 8.06 -3.38 9.27
C ASP A 20 8.39 -2.42 8.11
N GLU A 21 7.96 -2.74 6.88
CA GLU A 21 8.11 -1.87 5.71
C GLU A 21 7.24 -0.60 5.78
N MET A 22 6.09 -0.65 6.46
CA MET A 22 5.22 0.52 6.64
C MET A 22 5.78 1.50 7.68
N MET A 23 6.38 1.00 8.76
CA MET A 23 6.78 1.81 9.92
C MET A 23 7.67 3.03 9.62
N PRO A 24 8.63 3.00 8.67
CA PRO A 24 9.42 4.17 8.31
C PRO A 24 8.55 5.35 7.85
N TYR A 25 7.49 5.10 7.08
CA TYR A 25 6.61 6.14 6.53
C TYR A 25 5.66 6.75 7.56
N PHE A 26 5.51 6.10 8.73
CA PHE A 26 4.78 6.64 9.87
C PHE A 26 5.66 7.42 10.85
N ARG A 27 6.99 7.30 10.76
CA ARG A 27 7.92 7.91 11.73
C ARG A 27 8.85 8.94 11.10
N ASP A 28 9.66 8.50 10.14
CA ASP A 28 10.79 9.26 9.61
C ASP A 28 10.51 9.81 8.21
N ASP A 29 9.78 9.04 7.39
CA ASP A 29 9.53 9.28 5.97
C ASP A 29 8.09 9.71 5.68
N PHE A 30 7.55 10.57 6.54
CA PHE A 30 6.15 11.03 6.54
C PHE A 30 5.82 12.10 5.48
N GLY A 31 6.70 12.29 4.48
CA GLY A 31 6.57 13.37 3.50
C GLY A 31 5.31 13.29 2.66
N ASN A 32 4.73 14.44 2.29
CA ASN A 32 3.66 14.49 1.30
C ASN A 32 4.22 14.18 -0.11
N PRO A 33 3.76 13.12 -0.80
CA PRO A 33 4.28 12.72 -2.11
C PRO A 33 4.00 13.72 -3.25
N SER A 34 3.18 14.74 -3.00
CA SER A 34 2.95 15.85 -3.93
C SER A 34 3.97 17.00 -3.79
N SER A 35 4.79 16.97 -2.73
CA SER A 35 5.81 17.99 -2.50
C SER A 35 7.08 17.73 -3.30
N ILE A 36 7.70 18.79 -3.83
CA ILE A 36 8.93 18.72 -4.63
C ILE A 36 10.22 18.70 -3.79
N HIS A 37 10.14 18.94 -2.48
CA HIS A 37 11.30 18.89 -1.58
C HIS A 37 11.68 17.44 -1.24
N SER A 38 12.85 17.25 -0.61
CA SER A 38 13.45 15.94 -0.32
C SER A 38 12.47 14.94 0.33
N PHE A 39 11.75 15.34 1.38
CA PHE A 39 10.77 14.47 2.04
C PHE A 39 9.65 14.01 1.08
N GLY A 40 9.14 14.90 0.23
CA GLY A 40 8.09 14.56 -0.72
C GLY A 40 8.57 13.68 -1.86
N MET A 41 9.77 13.94 -2.39
CA MET A 41 10.42 13.08 -3.39
C MET A 41 10.66 11.67 -2.85
N LYS A 42 11.06 11.54 -1.57
CA LYS A 42 11.26 10.24 -0.92
C LYS A 42 9.94 9.46 -0.81
N ALA A 43 8.86 10.11 -0.34
CA ALA A 43 7.54 9.51 -0.27
C ALA A 43 6.98 9.15 -1.65
N ARG A 44 7.18 10.02 -2.65
CA ARG A 44 6.77 9.76 -4.03
C ARG A 44 7.46 8.52 -4.60
N GLY A 45 8.77 8.41 -4.40
CA GLY A 45 9.53 7.23 -4.83
C GLY A 45 9.03 5.94 -4.16
N ALA A 46 8.55 5.98 -2.92
CA ALA A 46 7.94 4.83 -2.28
C ALA A 46 6.61 4.41 -2.93
N LEU A 47 5.75 5.39 -3.26
CA LEU A 47 4.50 5.12 -3.98
C LEU A 47 4.73 4.58 -5.39
N ASP A 48 5.71 5.12 -6.11
CA ASP A 48 6.04 4.67 -7.46
C ASP A 48 6.55 3.21 -7.44
N ARG A 49 7.44 2.86 -6.50
CA ARG A 49 7.87 1.46 -6.29
C ARG A 49 6.71 0.53 -5.92
N ALA A 50 5.80 0.98 -5.06
CA ALA A 50 4.62 0.20 -4.69
C ALA A 50 3.73 -0.07 -5.93
N ARG A 51 3.53 0.95 -6.76
CA ARG A 51 2.76 0.86 -8.01
C ARG A 51 3.38 -0.12 -9.00
N GLU A 52 4.69 -0.06 -9.20
CA GLU A 52 5.42 -1.00 -10.06
C GLU A 52 5.28 -2.45 -9.59
N ARG A 53 5.40 -2.71 -8.29
CA ARG A 53 5.23 -4.05 -7.71
C ARG A 53 3.82 -4.59 -7.94
N VAL A 54 2.79 -3.78 -7.67
CA VAL A 54 1.39 -4.16 -7.90
C VAL A 54 1.11 -4.40 -9.38
N ALA A 55 1.62 -3.55 -10.27
CA ALA A 55 1.49 -3.70 -11.71
C ALA A 55 2.10 -5.03 -12.20
N SER A 56 3.32 -5.34 -11.74
CA SER A 56 4.00 -6.60 -12.07
C SER A 56 3.24 -7.84 -11.61
N LEU A 57 2.61 -7.80 -10.42
CA LEU A 57 1.80 -8.92 -9.93
C LEU A 57 0.54 -9.17 -10.78
N ASN A 58 0.02 -8.14 -11.44
CA ASN A 58 -1.20 -8.19 -12.24
C ASN A 58 -0.93 -8.24 -13.76
N ASN A 59 0.34 -8.36 -14.19
CA ASN A 59 0.74 -8.29 -15.59
C ASN A 59 0.19 -7.03 -16.31
N ALA A 60 0.25 -5.89 -15.62
CA ALA A 60 -0.23 -4.60 -16.11
C ALA A 60 0.92 -3.57 -16.16
N GLY A 61 0.70 -2.46 -16.85
CA GLY A 61 1.54 -1.28 -16.82
C GLY A 61 1.34 -0.47 -15.53
N PRO A 62 2.37 0.19 -14.98
CA PRO A 62 2.23 1.00 -13.76
C PRO A 62 1.14 2.08 -13.85
N ARG A 63 0.92 2.65 -15.05
CA ARG A 63 -0.11 3.68 -15.28
C ARG A 63 -1.55 3.14 -15.23
N GLU A 64 -1.73 1.83 -15.31
CA GLU A 64 -3.04 1.17 -15.22
C GLU A 64 -3.45 0.90 -13.76
N ILE A 65 -2.52 1.05 -12.81
CA ILE A 65 -2.81 0.86 -11.39
C ILE A 65 -3.31 2.18 -10.78
N VAL A 66 -4.49 2.14 -10.18
CA VAL A 66 -5.06 3.23 -9.36
C VAL A 66 -5.17 2.73 -7.92
N PHE A 67 -4.64 3.51 -6.97
CA PHE A 67 -4.79 3.22 -5.54
C PHE A 67 -6.04 3.93 -5.01
N THR A 68 -6.98 3.16 -4.48
CA THR A 68 -8.17 3.61 -3.75
C THR A 68 -8.06 3.16 -2.28
N SER A 69 -9.04 3.46 -1.45
CA SER A 69 -9.08 2.99 -0.05
C SER A 69 -9.41 1.50 0.11
N GLY A 70 -9.93 0.84 -0.93
CA GLY A 70 -10.24 -0.60 -0.87
C GLY A 70 -11.21 -1.07 -1.96
N GLY A 71 -11.59 -2.36 -1.88
CA GLY A 71 -12.40 -3.03 -2.90
C GLY A 71 -13.75 -2.35 -3.17
N SER A 72 -14.47 -1.91 -2.13
CA SER A 72 -15.77 -1.25 -2.28
C SER A 72 -15.69 0.07 -3.05
N GLU A 73 -14.66 0.89 -2.77
CA GLU A 73 -14.46 2.15 -3.51
C GLU A 73 -14.06 1.87 -4.96
N SER A 74 -13.17 0.91 -5.20
CA SER A 74 -12.77 0.52 -6.56
C SER A 74 -13.94 0.03 -7.40
N SER A 75 -14.84 -0.78 -6.83
CA SER A 75 -16.04 -1.25 -7.52
C SER A 75 -17.00 -0.12 -7.88
N ASN A 76 -17.10 0.92 -7.03
CA ASN A 76 -17.91 2.09 -7.32
C ASN A 76 -17.27 3.03 -8.34
N PHE A 77 -15.94 3.02 -8.46
CA PHE A 77 -15.18 3.87 -9.37
C PHE A 77 -15.18 3.37 -10.82
N ALA A 78 -15.29 2.06 -11.03
CA ALA A 78 -15.27 1.39 -12.34
C ALA A 78 -16.56 1.59 -13.15
#